data_AF-A0A7C2DKC1-F1
#
_entry.id   AF-A0A7C2DKC1-F1
#
_cell.length_a   1.000
_cell.length_b   1.000
_cell.length_c   1.000
_cell.angle_alpha   90.00
_cell.angle_beta   90.00
_cell.angle_gamma   90.00
#
_symmetry.space_group_name_H-M   'P 1'
#
loop_
_entity.id
_entity.type
_entity.pdbx_description
1 polymer ?
#
loop_
_entity_poly.entity_id
_entity_poly.type
_entity_poly.pdbx_seq_one_letter_code
_entity_poly.pdbx_strand_id
1 'polypeptide(L)'
;MQNAVEHRHLGTATSAVNFSRSIGGTLGVALHGAIFAAAFRARLPAGVGLDASRLADSPQAIRALPEAARALVTGAIADAVRAVFLAALPLGLLGLAVVLFLPEVPLRETAHLGSEAFLEETG
;
A
#
# COMPACT_ATOMS: atom_id res chain seq x y z
N MET A 1 14.87 -4.47 -12.22
CA MET A 1 15.62 -5.46 -11.41
C MET A 1 15.93 -6.76 -12.17
N GLN A 2 15.08 -7.26 -13.07
CA GLN A 2 15.32 -8.53 -13.79
C GLN A 2 16.55 -8.49 -14.73
N ASN A 3 17.10 -7.31 -15.05
CA ASN A 3 18.20 -7.15 -16.01
C ASN A 3 19.54 -6.70 -15.39
N ALA A 4 19.62 -6.61 -14.05
CA ALA A 4 20.78 -6.05 -13.34
C ALA A 4 21.57 -7.10 -12.53
N VAL A 5 21.20 -8.39 -12.60
CA VAL A 5 21.73 -9.43 -11.70
C VAL A 5 22.02 -10.72 -12.47
N GLU A 6 23.17 -11.36 -12.19
CA GLU A 6 23.49 -12.71 -12.68
C GLU A 6 22.37 -13.71 -12.34
N HIS A 7 22.10 -14.65 -13.24
CA HIS A 7 20.98 -15.62 -13.14
C HIS A 7 20.91 -16.37 -11.79
N ARG A 8 22.06 -16.58 -11.12
CA ARG A 8 22.17 -17.20 -9.78
C ARG A 8 21.61 -16.40 -8.61
N HIS A 9 21.36 -15.09 -8.76
CA HIS A 9 20.85 -14.21 -7.69
C HIS A 9 19.48 -13.58 -8.02
N LEU A 10 18.85 -13.97 -9.13
CA LEU A 10 17.51 -13.51 -9.50
C LEU A 10 16.44 -13.92 -8.46
N GLY A 11 16.56 -15.12 -7.89
CA GLY A 11 15.64 -15.62 -6.87
C GLY A 11 15.71 -14.82 -5.56
N THR A 12 16.92 -14.47 -5.11
CA THR A 12 17.13 -13.68 -3.89
C THR A 12 16.70 -12.22 -4.09
N ALA A 13 17.05 -11.61 -5.23
CA ALA A 13 16.63 -10.24 -5.57
C ALA A 13 15.10 -10.09 -5.67
N THR A 14 14.42 -11.05 -6.30
CA THR A 14 12.95 -11.04 -6.42
C THR A 14 12.26 -11.26 -5.08
N SER A 15 12.79 -12.19 -4.27
CA SER A 15 12.25 -12.48 -2.94
C SER A 15 12.40 -11.28 -1.99
N ALA A 16 13.53 -10.57 -2.04
CA ALA A 16 13.73 -9.34 -1.29
C ALA A 16 12.70 -8.26 -1.64
N VAL A 17 12.43 -8.05 -2.94
CA VAL A 17 11.40 -7.09 -3.39
C VAL A 17 10.01 -7.50 -2.90
N ASN A 18 9.63 -8.77 -3.04
CA ASN A 18 8.34 -9.26 -2.58
C ASN A 18 8.19 -9.16 -1.06
N PHE A 19 9.25 -9.47 -0.32
CA PHE A 19 9.30 -9.33 1.13
C PHE A 19 9.13 -7.88 1.57
N SER A 20 9.86 -6.94 0.96
CA SER A 20 9.70 -5.50 1.24
C SER A 20 8.28 -5.01 0.93
N ARG A 21 7.67 -5.47 -0.17
CA ARG A 21 6.28 -5.14 -0.51
C ARG A 21 5.29 -5.69 0.52
N SER A 22 5.52 -6.89 1.01
CA SER A 22 4.68 -7.51 2.05
C SER A 22 4.75 -6.72 3.36
N ILE A 23 5.95 -6.41 3.84
CA ILE A 23 6.15 -5.57 5.04
C ILE A 23 5.53 -4.18 4.85
N GLY A 24 5.79 -3.54 3.70
CA GLY A 24 5.23 -2.23 3.40
C GLY A 24 3.70 -2.25 3.37
N GLY A 25 3.10 -3.32 2.84
CA GLY A 25 1.66 -3.51 2.80
C GLY A 25 1.04 -3.63 4.19
N THR A 26 1.60 -4.47 5.06
CA THR A 26 1.07 -4.67 6.41
C THR A 26 1.23 -3.42 7.29
N LEU A 27 2.41 -2.78 7.26
CA LEU A 27 2.65 -1.51 7.95
C LEU A 27 1.73 -0.40 7.42
N GLY A 28 1.56 -0.34 6.10
CA GLY A 28 0.66 0.62 5.47
C GLY A 28 -0.78 0.47 5.96
N VAL A 29 -1.30 -0.76 6.01
CA VAL A 29 -2.66 -1.03 6.54
C VAL A 29 -2.77 -0.65 8.01
N ALA A 30 -1.79 -1.01 8.85
CA ALA A 30 -1.80 -0.69 10.26
C ALA A 30 -1.78 0.83 10.53
N LEU A 31 -0.94 1.57 9.81
CA LEU A 31 -0.87 3.03 9.91
C LEU A 31 -2.18 3.69 9.49
N HIS A 32 -2.76 3.28 8.36
CA HIS A 32 -4.06 3.81 7.92
C HIS A 32 -5.18 3.48 8.92
N GLY A 33 -5.19 2.29 9.50
CA GLY A 33 -6.14 1.91 10.55
C GLY A 33 -6.01 2.78 11.81
N ALA A 34 -4.78 3.07 12.24
CA ALA A 34 -4.52 3.97 13.37
C ALA A 34 -5.00 5.40 13.10
N ILE A 35 -4.72 5.92 11.89
CA ILE A 35 -5.18 7.25 11.45
C ILE A 35 -6.71 7.30 11.41
N PHE A 36 -7.35 6.28 10.84
CA PHE A 36 -8.81 6.16 10.81
C PHE A 36 -9.39 6.20 12.22
N ALA A 37 -8.90 5.34 13.13
CA ALA A 37 -9.40 5.26 14.49
C ALA A 37 -9.22 6.58 15.26
N ALA A 38 -8.09 7.26 15.08
CA ALA A 38 -7.82 8.56 15.68
C ALA A 38 -8.76 9.63 15.14
N ALA A 39 -8.91 9.72 13.82
CA ALA A 39 -9.79 10.69 13.17
C ALA A 39 -11.27 10.46 13.50
N PHE A 40 -11.71 9.20 13.51
CA PHE A 40 -13.07 8.82 13.86
C PHE A 40 -13.41 9.22 15.30
N ARG A 41 -12.54 8.89 16.26
CA ARG A 41 -12.71 9.27 17.67
C ARG A 41 -12.73 10.79 17.87
N ALA A 42 -11.93 11.53 17.11
CA ALA A 42 -11.88 13.00 17.21
C ALA A 42 -13.14 13.69 16.67
N ARG A 43 -13.91 13.01 15.80
CA ARG A 43 -15.13 13.55 15.17
C ARG A 43 -16.41 13.10 15.84
N LEU A 44 -16.34 12.12 16.75
CA LEU A 44 -17.48 11.76 17.58
C LEU A 44 -17.68 12.81 18.69
N PRO A 45 -18.91 13.27 18.93
CA PRO A 45 -19.17 14.22 20.01
C PRO A 45 -18.76 13.63 21.36
N ALA A 46 -18.06 14.40 22.18
CA ALA A 46 -17.82 14.00 23.57
C ALA A 46 -19.14 14.05 24.36
N GLY A 47 -19.38 13.07 25.23
CA GLY A 47 -20.51 13.09 26.16
C GLY A 47 -21.82 12.43 25.70
N VAL A 48 -21.88 11.88 24.48
CA VAL A 48 -23.08 11.14 23.99
C VAL A 48 -23.07 9.64 24.32
N GLY A 49 -22.11 9.15 25.13
CA GLY A 49 -22.02 7.75 25.54
C GLY A 49 -21.77 6.76 24.39
N LEU A 50 -21.36 7.26 23.23
CA LEU A 50 -21.08 6.45 22.05
C LEU A 50 -19.68 5.83 22.15
N ASP A 51 -19.62 4.51 22.10
CA ASP A 51 -18.36 3.78 22.02
C ASP A 51 -17.88 3.71 20.58
N ALA A 52 -16.86 4.51 20.28
CA ALA A 52 -16.22 4.58 18.97
C ALA A 52 -15.70 3.21 18.49
N SER A 53 -15.17 2.38 19.38
CA SER A 53 -14.63 1.08 18.99
C SER A 53 -15.74 0.15 18.51
N ARG A 54 -16.81 0.02 19.31
CA ARG A 54 -17.99 -0.78 18.97
C ARG A 54 -18.69 -0.30 17.69
N LEU A 55 -18.75 1.01 17.48
CA LEU A 55 -19.38 1.59 16.29
C LEU A 55 -18.54 1.36 15.02
N ALA A 56 -17.21 1.41 15.13
CA ALA A 56 -16.32 1.13 14.01
C ALA A 56 -16.40 -0.34 13.57
N ASP A 57 -16.57 -1.27 14.53
CA ASP A 57 -16.56 -2.71 14.26
C ASP A 57 -17.95 -3.27 13.87
N SER A 58 -19.05 -2.54 14.11
CA SER A 58 -20.41 -3.07 13.90
C SER A 58 -21.35 -2.11 13.16
N PRO A 59 -21.62 -2.37 11.87
CA PRO A 59 -22.65 -1.65 11.11
C PRO A 59 -24.06 -1.79 11.72
N GLN A 60 -24.34 -2.90 12.39
CA GLN A 60 -25.60 -3.14 13.10
C GLN A 60 -25.75 -2.19 14.28
N ALA A 61 -24.67 -1.95 15.03
CA ALA A 61 -24.67 -0.99 16.14
C ALA A 61 -24.98 0.43 15.64
N ILE A 62 -24.46 0.82 14.48
CA ILE A 62 -24.78 2.11 13.85
C ILE A 62 -26.26 2.19 13.45
N ARG A 63 -26.84 1.12 12.91
CA ARG A 63 -28.25 1.09 12.49
C ARG A 63 -29.24 1.15 13.65
N ALA A 64 -28.84 0.67 14.83
CA ALA A 64 -29.64 0.72 16.04
C ALA A 64 -29.69 2.11 16.71
N LEU A 65 -28.88 3.07 16.23
CA LEU A 65 -28.87 4.42 16.78
C LEU A 65 -30.10 5.23 16.35
N PRO A 66 -30.54 6.19 17.19
CA PRO A 66 -31.46 7.23 16.78
C PRO A 66 -30.93 7.97 15.55
N GLU A 67 -31.83 8.44 14.67
CA GLU A 67 -31.48 9.01 13.37
C GLU A 67 -30.44 10.15 13.46
N ALA A 68 -30.58 11.03 14.45
CA ALA A 68 -29.63 12.12 14.71
C ALA A 68 -28.21 11.61 15.03
N ALA A 69 -28.09 10.57 15.87
CA ALA A 69 -26.79 9.99 16.20
C ALA A 69 -26.20 9.21 15.01
N ARG A 70 -27.05 8.52 14.23
CA ARG A 70 -26.64 7.83 13.01
C ARG A 70 -26.01 8.79 12.00
N ALA A 71 -26.63 9.94 11.75
CA ALA A 71 -26.09 10.95 10.84
C ALA A 71 -24.70 11.46 11.28
N LEU A 72 -24.52 11.68 12.59
CA LEU A 72 -23.23 12.08 13.15
C LEU A 72 -22.15 11.01 12.97
N VAL A 73 -22.47 9.74 13.26
CA VAL A 73 -21.53 8.63 13.09
C VAL A 73 -21.15 8.45 11.62
N THR A 74 -22.12 8.49 10.70
CA THR A 74 -21.84 8.37 9.26
C THR A 74 -20.96 9.52 8.75
N GLY A 75 -21.20 10.75 9.21
CA GLY A 75 -20.34 11.90 8.92
C GLY A 75 -18.92 11.72 9.46
N ALA A 76 -18.78 11.27 10.71
CA ALA A 76 -17.48 10.99 11.33
C ALA A 76 -16.70 9.89 10.59
N ILE A 77 -17.37 8.85 10.09
CA ILE A 77 -16.75 7.81 9.24
C ILE A 77 -16.24 8.42 7.94
N ALA A 78 -17.07 9.22 7.25
CA ALA A 78 -16.69 9.86 6.00
C ALA A 78 -15.46 10.78 6.16
N ASP A 79 -15.44 11.58 7.22
CA ASP A 79 -14.30 12.45 7.56
C ASP A 79 -13.04 11.64 7.92
N ALA A 80 -13.18 10.53 8.64
CA ALA A 80 -12.06 9.65 8.97
C ALA A 80 -11.47 9.00 7.72
N VAL A 81 -12.32 8.51 6.81
CA VAL A 81 -11.86 7.98 5.51
C VAL A 81 -11.14 9.06 4.70
N ARG A 82 -11.66 10.29 4.69
CA ARG A 82 -10.98 11.41 4.04
C ARG A 82 -9.59 11.67 4.63
N ALA A 83 -9.46 11.62 5.96
CA ALA A 83 -8.18 11.80 6.64
C ALA A 83 -7.15 10.71 6.25
N VAL A 84 -7.60 9.46 6.13
CA VAL A 84 -6.78 8.33 5.65
C VAL A 84 -6.24 8.59 4.25
N PHE A 85 -7.07 9.01 3.30
CA PHE A 85 -6.63 9.33 1.94
C PHE A 85 -5.67 10.54 1.89
N LEU A 86 -5.94 11.58 2.67
CA LEU A 86 -5.06 12.74 2.76
C LEU A 86 -3.69 12.36 3.37
N ALA A 87 -3.66 11.45 4.33
CA ALA A 87 -2.41 10.93 4.89
C ALA A 87 -1.64 10.01 3.92
N ALA A 88 -2.34 9.34 2.99
CA ALA A 88 -1.70 8.55 1.95
C ALA A 88 -0.94 9.40 0.91
N LEU A 89 -1.39 10.64 0.66
CA LEU A 89 -0.75 11.55 -0.30
C LEU A 89 0.75 11.79 -0.03
N PRO A 90 1.18 12.27 1.14
CA PRO A 90 2.61 12.48 1.40
C PRO A 90 3.42 11.19 1.33
N LEU A 91 2.85 10.04 1.73
CA LEU A 91 3.50 8.73 1.61
C LEU A 91 3.71 8.33 0.15
N GLY A 92 2.70 8.56 -0.71
CA GLY A 92 2.79 8.34 -2.16
C GLY A 92 3.81 9.26 -2.83
N LEU A 93 3.85 10.54 -2.44
CA LEU A 93 4.84 11.51 -2.92
C LEU A 93 6.26 11.11 -2.49
N LEU A 94 6.44 10.60 -1.28
CA LEU A 94 7.74 10.08 -0.83
C LEU A 94 8.17 8.87 -1.66
N GLY A 95 7.25 7.92 -1.91
CA GLY A 95 7.52 6.77 -2.78
C GLY A 95 7.89 7.20 -4.20
N LEU A 96 7.16 8.16 -4.76
CA LEU A 96 7.47 8.76 -6.06
C LEU A 96 8.85 9.41 -6.07
N ALA A 97 9.18 10.21 -5.06
CA ALA A 97 10.49 10.85 -4.93
C ALA A 97 11.62 9.81 -4.91
N VAL A 98 11.47 8.74 -4.11
CA VAL A 98 12.45 7.64 -4.08
C VAL A 98 12.63 6.99 -5.45
N VAL A 99 11.54 6.78 -6.19
CA VAL A 99 11.59 6.21 -7.54
C VAL A 99 12.31 7.15 -8.52
N LEU A 100 12.12 8.47 -8.42
CA LEU A 100 12.79 9.45 -9.28
C LEU A 100 14.32 9.46 -9.10
N PHE A 101 14.84 9.04 -7.94
CA PHE A 101 16.27 8.92 -7.69
C PHE A 101 16.84 7.52 -7.97
N LEU A 102 16.01 6.58 -8.43
CA LEU A 102 16.46 5.22 -8.70
C LEU A 102 17.25 5.20 -10.03
N PRO A 103 18.54 4.79 -10.03
CA PRO A 103 19.35 4.79 -11.24
C PRO A 103 18.81 3.78 -12.26
N GLU A 104 18.67 4.22 -13.51
CA GLU A 104 18.30 3.36 -14.62
C GLU A 104 19.45 2.39 -14.93
N VAL A 105 19.20 1.08 -14.84
CA VAL A 105 20.15 0.06 -15.28
C VAL A 105 19.69 -0.47 -16.64
N PRO A 106 20.46 -0.25 -17.72
CA PRO A 106 20.07 -0.69 -19.06
C PRO A 106 19.94 -2.22 -19.14
N LEU A 107 18.96 -2.69 -19.91
CA LEU A 107 18.79 -4.10 -20.30
C LEU A 107 20.08 -4.62 -20.95
N ARG A 108 20.64 -5.73 -20.47
CA ARG A 108 21.71 -6.43 -21.20
C ARG A 108 21.11 -7.19 -22.38
N GLU A 109 21.35 -6.71 -23.60
CA GLU A 109 20.92 -7.31 -24.89
C GLU A 109 21.79 -8.49 -25.37
N THR A 110 22.44 -9.26 -24.49
CA THR A 110 23.25 -10.42 -24.91
C THR A 110 22.53 -11.73 -24.58
N ALA A 111 21.45 -12.00 -25.31
CA ALA A 111 20.92 -13.35 -25.47
C ALA A 111 20.91 -13.67 -26.97
N HIS A 112 21.67 -14.71 -27.35
CA HIS A 112 21.74 -15.34 -28.67
C HIS A 112 22.57 -14.65 -29.78
N LEU A 113 23.90 -14.70 -29.65
CA LEU A 113 24.75 -15.13 -30.78
C LEU A 113 25.01 -16.64 -30.63
N GLY A 114 23.93 -17.42 -30.69
CA GLY A 114 23.96 -18.88 -30.83
C GLY A 114 23.61 -19.31 -32.26
N SER A 115 23.75 -18.40 -33.24
CA SER A 115 23.37 -18.64 -34.64
C SER A 115 24.58 -18.81 -35.57
N GLU A 116 25.81 -18.52 -35.13
CA GLU A 116 26.99 -18.62 -36.01
C GLU A 116 27.66 -20.00 -35.95
N ALA A 117 27.52 -20.75 -34.86
CA ALA A 117 28.11 -22.09 -34.73
C ALA A 117 27.39 -23.19 -35.54
N PHE A 118 26.16 -22.94 -36.03
CA PHE A 118 25.42 -23.92 -36.85
C PHE A 118 25.69 -23.77 -38.36
N LEU A 119 26.29 -22.65 -38.79
CA LEU A 119 26.56 -22.37 -40.20
C LEU A 119 27.95 -22.83 -40.66
N GLU A 120 28.84 -23.21 -39.73
CA GLU A 120 30.20 -23.66 -40.05
C GLU A 120 30.32 -25.20 -40.18
N GLU A 121 29.31 -25.97 -39.77
CA GLU A 121 29.31 -27.44 -39.86
C GLU A 121 28.58 -27.98 -41.12
N THR A 122 28.07 -27.10 -41.99
CA THR A 122 27.39 -27.46 -43.24
C THR A 122 28.02 -26.90 -44.52
N GLY A 123 29.29 -26.43 -44.44
CA GLY A 123 30.08 -25.93 -45.57
C GLY A 123 31.19 -26.87 -46.01
#